data_AF-A0A534R2E1-F1
#
_entry.id   AF-A0A534R2E1-F1
#
_cell.length_a   1.000
_cell.length_b   1.000
_cell.length_c   1.000
_cell.angle_alpha   90.00
_cell.angle_beta   90.00
_cell.angle_gamma   90.00
#
_symmetry.space_group_name_H-M   'P 1'
#
loop_
_entity.id
_entity.type
_entity.pdbx_description
1 polymer ?
#
loop_
_entity_poly.entity_id
_entity_poly.type
_entity_poly.pdbx_seq_one_letter_code
_entity_poly.pdbx_strand_id
1 'polypeptide(L)' 'MGRRLVQQRAAEEVRVWPVPGFRRFLIFYRVTENTLEVIRVLHSARDVVRVLRRTQRSR' A
#
# COMPACT_ATOMS: atom_id res chain seq x y z
N MET A 1 11.47 8.77 32.64
CA MET A 1 12.17 9.34 31.46
C MET A 1 12.01 8.34 30.32
N GLY A 2 11.36 8.60 29.20
CA GLY A 2 10.93 9.85 28.59
C GLY A 2 11.15 9.73 27.09
N ARG A 3 10.22 9.06 26.37
CA ARG A 3 9.83 9.34 24.98
C ARG A 3 8.78 8.33 24.52
N ARG A 4 7.54 8.54 24.98
CA ARG A 4 6.36 8.19 24.17
C ARG A 4 6.29 9.25 23.09
N LEU A 5 7.13 9.11 22.05
CA LEU A 5 6.88 9.85 20.82
C LEU A 5 5.61 9.23 20.26
N VAL A 6 4.53 9.99 20.41
CA VAL A 6 3.37 9.94 19.54
C VAL A 6 3.92 9.86 18.12
N GLN A 7 4.07 8.65 17.61
CA GLN A 7 4.27 8.43 16.19
C GLN A 7 2.88 8.63 15.57
N GLN A 8 2.45 9.89 15.57
CA GLN A 8 1.85 10.50 14.40
C GLN A 8 2.89 10.34 13.28
N ARG A 9 3.10 9.11 12.81
CA ARG A 9 3.71 8.89 11.52
C ARG A 9 2.72 9.59 10.60
N ALA A 10 3.11 10.72 10.02
CA ALA A 10 2.57 11.07 8.72
C ALA A 10 2.60 9.76 7.94
N ALA A 11 1.45 9.19 7.64
CA ALA A 11 1.40 7.92 6.95
C ALA A 11 2.11 8.20 5.62
N GLU A 12 3.35 7.72 5.49
CA GLU A 12 4.12 7.93 4.28
C GLU A 12 3.26 7.49 3.12
N GLU A 13 3.08 8.38 2.15
CA GLU A 13 2.10 8.21 1.09
C GLU A 13 2.41 6.92 0.32
N VAL A 14 1.44 6.00 0.32
CA VAL A 14 1.54 4.77 -0.47
C VAL A 14 1.31 5.13 -1.93
N ARG A 15 2.29 4.82 -2.76
CA ARG A 15 2.27 5.02 -4.21
C ARG A 15 1.92 3.73 -4.92
N VAL A 16 1.43 3.86 -6.15
CA VAL A 16 1.07 2.74 -7.02
C VAL A 16 1.86 2.83 -8.33
N TRP A 17 2.46 1.72 -8.73
CA TRP A 17 3.16 1.57 -10.00
C TRP A 17 2.49 0.47 -10.85
N PRO A 18 1.87 0.79 -12.00
CA PRO A 18 1.47 -0.18 -13.00
C PRO A 18 2.71 -0.71 -13.73
N VAL A 19 2.93 -2.03 -13.73
CA VAL A 19 4.12 -2.61 -14.35
C VAL A 19 4.02 -2.53 -15.88
N PRO A 20 4.94 -1.86 -16.59
CA PRO A 20 4.95 -1.83 -18.05
C PRO A 20 5.01 -3.25 -18.63
N GLY A 21 4.23 -3.52 -19.68
CA GLY A 21 4.07 -4.88 -20.24
C GLY A 21 3.18 -5.82 -19.40
N PHE A 22 2.95 -5.52 -18.12
CA PHE A 22 2.12 -6.30 -17.20
C PHE A 22 1.05 -5.42 -16.56
N ARG A 23 0.23 -4.76 -17.38
CA ARG A 23 -0.76 -3.73 -16.96
C ARG A 23 -1.78 -4.19 -15.92
N ARG A 24 -1.94 -5.51 -15.73
CA ARG A 24 -2.82 -6.08 -14.70
C ARG A 24 -2.14 -6.22 -13.35
N PHE A 25 -0.83 -5.98 -13.23
CA PHE A 25 -0.12 -6.01 -11.97
C PHE A 25 0.16 -4.58 -11.47
N LEU A 26 -0.19 -4.36 -10.20
CA LEU A 26 -0.01 -3.10 -9.49
C LEU A 26 0.93 -3.34 -8.31
N ILE A 27 2.01 -2.59 -8.25
CA ILE A 27 2.95 -2.58 -7.12
C ILE A 27 2.58 -1.41 -6.22
N PHE A 28 2.23 -1.71 -4.97
CA PHE A 28 2.02 -0.72 -3.92
C PHE A 28 3.31 -0.60 -3.12
N TYR A 29 3.85 0.59 -3.04
CA TYR A 29 5.12 0.85 -2.38
C TYR A 29 5.10 2.17 -1.64
N ARG A 30 6.07 2.36 -0.75
CA ARG A 30 6.38 3.67 -0.17
C ARG A 30 7.87 3.91 -0.23
N VAL A 31 8.24 5.18 -0.19
CA VAL A 31 9.63 5.62 -0.14
C VAL A 31 9.88 6.18 1.24
N THR A 32 10.81 5.56 1.96
CA THR A 32 11.36 6.09 3.23
C THR A 32 12.63 6.90 2.91
N GLU A 33 13.28 7.46 3.93
CA GLU A 33 14.50 8.25 3.77
C GLU A 33 15.61 7.52 2.97
N ASN A 34 15.72 6.19 3.11
CA ASN A 34 16.83 5.43 2.52
C ASN A 34 16.38 4.19 1.73
N THR A 35 15.09 3.87 1.71
CA THR A 35 14.60 2.61 1.14
C THR A 35 13.32 2.78 0.36
N LEU A 36 13.12 1.89 -0.61
CA LEU A 36 11.83 1.66 -1.23
C LEU A 36 11.26 0.36 -0.66
N GLU A 37 10.14 0.47 0.02
CA GLU A 37 9.46 -0.68 0.61
C GLU A 37 8.29 -1.11 -0.27
N VAL A 38 8.33 -2.36 -0.78
CA VAL A 38 7.21 -2.97 -1.48
C VAL A 38 6.22 -3.53 -0.47
N ILE A 39 5.04 -2.95 -0.42
CA ILE A 39 3.99 -3.32 0.55
C ILE A 39 3.17 -4.49 0.03
N ARG A 40 2.78 -4.44 -1.25
CA ARG A 40 1.97 -5.47 -1.93
C ARG A 40 2.21 -5.46 -3.43
N VAL A 41 2.02 -6.61 -4.06
CA VAL A 41 1.83 -6.76 -5.51
C VAL A 41 0.46 -7.39 -5.71
N LEU A 42 -0.41 -6.74 -6.49
CA LEU A 42 -1.78 -7.20 -6.73
C LEU A 42 -2.05 -7.35 -8.23
N HIS A 43 -2.84 -8.36 -8.58
CA HIS A 43 -3.41 -8.50 -9.91
C HIS A 43 -4.78 -7.80 -9.96
N SER A 44 -4.87 -6.64 -10.62
CA SER A 44 -6.03 -5.74 -10.61
C SER A 44 -7.36 -6.44 -10.92
N ALA A 45 -7.41 -7.32 -11.92
CA ALA A 45 -8.66 -8.00 -12.27
C ALA A 45 -9.09 -9.10 -11.29
N ARG A 46 -8.20 -9.58 -10.41
CA ARG A 46 -8.48 -10.69 -9.48
C ARG A 46 -8.65 -10.17 -8.05
N ASP A 47 -7.84 -9.20 -7.68
CA ASP A 47 -7.72 -8.76 -6.29
C ASP A 47 -8.60 -7.56 -5.95
N VAL A 48 -8.97 -6.71 -6.93
CA VAL A 48 -9.83 -5.54 -6.68
C VAL A 48 -11.18 -5.94 -6.08
N VAL A 49 -11.81 -6.99 -6.61
CA VAL A 49 -13.09 -7.51 -6.10
C VAL A 49 -12.94 -8.02 -4.66
N ARG A 50 -11.82 -8.66 -4.33
CA ARG A 50 -11.54 -9.20 -3.00
C ARG A 50 -11.32 -8.08 -1.97
N VAL A 51 -10.61 -7.01 -2.36
CA VAL A 51 -10.38 -5.84 -1.49
C VAL A 51 -11.67 -5.08 -1.25
N LEU A 52 -12.47 -4.80 -2.30
CA LEU A 52 -13.74 -4.09 -2.18
C LEU A 52 -14.75 -4.82 -1.27
N ARG A 53 -14.78 -6.16 -1.30
CA ARG A 53 -15.65 -6.96 -0.42
C ARG A 53 -15.27 -6.89 1.06
N ARG A 54 -14.00 -6.68 1.38
CA ARG A 54 -13.54 -6.58 2.79
C ARG A 54 -13.91 -5.25 3.42
N THR A 55 -13.86 -4.16 2.66
CA THR A 55 -14.18 -2.81 3.15
C THR A 55 -15.67 -2.65 3.48
N GLN A 56 -16.55 -3.36 2.78
CA GLN A 56 -18.01 -3.35 3.00
C GLN A 56 -18.47 -4.08 4.27
N ARG A 57 -17.61 -4.91 4.90
CA ARG A 57 -17.97 -5.77 6.04
C ARG A 57 -17.61 -5.17 7.41
N SER A 58 -17.10 -3.94 7.42
CA SER A 58 -16.66 -3.20 8.61
C SER A 58 -17.42 -1.88 8.79
N ARG A 59 -18.66 -1.82 8.28
CA ARG A 59 -19.64 -0.78 8.57
C ARG A 59 -20.90 -1.43 9.12
#